data_AF-A0AA39J518-F1
#
_entry.id   AF-A0AA39J518-F1
#
_cell.length_a   1.000
_cell.length_b   1.000
_cell.length_c   1.000
_cell.angle_alpha   90.00
_cell.angle_beta   90.00
_cell.angle_gamma   90.00
#
_symmetry.space_group_name_H-M   'P 1'
#
loop_
_entity.id
_entity.type
_entity.pdbx_description
1 polymer ?
#
loop_
_entity_poly.entity_id
_entity_poly.type
_entity_poly.pdbx_seq_one_letter_code
_entity_poly.pdbx_strand_id
1 'polypeptide(L)'
;VDANERKDTLDKSFAPSILSQVCRDWRATVLSTSRLWSSIKLNFDLYRDAMACQYLLQMYLQRSAMHDIVLSLHSKREISGSHLIPVLLLSAPRWTSVSLSIPYRSLHAFSAARGTLHRMKRLSITFIGDVPVLPQLDFFAELPKPIFDA
;
A
#
# COMPACT_ATOMS: atom_id res chain seq x y z
N VAL A 1 -10.69 -20.43 4.37
CA VAL A 1 -11.74 -19.42 4.09
C VAL A 1 -11.34 -18.23 4.93
N ASP A 2 -10.62 -17.23 4.40
CA ASP A 2 -11.24 -16.09 3.73
C ASP A 2 -10.47 -15.66 2.48
N ALA A 3 -11.06 -15.97 1.32
CA ALA A 3 -10.87 -15.22 0.10
C ALA A 3 -11.66 -13.90 0.21
N ASN A 4 -11.32 -13.06 1.19
CA ASN A 4 -11.87 -11.71 1.26
C ASN A 4 -11.44 -11.03 -0.03
N GLU A 5 -12.41 -10.79 -0.92
CA GLU A 5 -12.27 -10.19 -2.25
C GLU A 5 -11.10 -9.23 -2.26
N ARG A 6 -10.07 -9.55 -3.04
CA ARG A 6 -8.89 -8.70 -3.24
C ARG A 6 -9.29 -7.49 -4.10
N LYS A 7 -10.19 -6.66 -3.57
CA LYS A 7 -10.70 -5.44 -4.15
C LYS A 7 -9.58 -4.41 -4.13
N ASP A 8 -9.15 -4.07 -5.34
CA ASP A 8 -8.15 -3.04 -5.58
C ASP A 8 -8.82 -1.66 -5.55
N THR A 9 -8.23 -0.73 -4.82
CA THR A 9 -8.75 0.65 -4.68
C THR A 9 -8.63 1.43 -5.99
N LEU A 10 -7.69 1.09 -6.86
CA LEU A 10 -7.51 1.73 -8.17
C LEU A 10 -8.45 1.12 -9.22
N ASP A 11 -9.19 0.06 -8.90
CA ASP A 11 -10.23 -0.45 -9.78
C ASP A 11 -11.41 0.54 -9.87
N LYS A 12 -11.98 0.67 -11.07
CA LYS A 12 -13.12 1.55 -11.35
C LYS A 12 -14.39 1.12 -10.59
N SER A 13 -14.43 -0.13 -10.13
CA SER A 13 -15.49 -0.68 -9.30
C SER A 13 -15.40 -0.27 -7.82
N PHE A 14 -14.37 0.48 -7.42
CA PHE A 14 -14.24 0.93 -6.04
C PHE A 14 -15.29 2.00 -5.67
N ALA A 15 -15.79 1.94 -4.44
CA ALA A 15 -16.98 2.69 -4.02
C ALA A 15 -16.93 4.21 -4.29
N PRO A 16 -15.85 4.96 -3.99
CA PRO A 16 -15.74 6.39 -4.33
C PRO A 16 -15.85 6.65 -5.83
N SER A 17 -15.30 5.78 -6.69
CA SER A 17 -15.41 5.90 -8.14
C SER A 17 -16.84 5.68 -8.63
N ILE A 18 -17.56 4.71 -8.08
CA ILE A 18 -18.98 4.46 -8.39
C ILE A 18 -19.86 5.61 -7.90
N LEU A 19 -19.71 6.01 -6.64
CA LEU A 19 -20.52 7.07 -6.03
C LEU A 19 -20.35 8.41 -6.77
N SER A 20 -19.16 8.67 -7.32
CA SER A 20 -18.89 9.88 -8.10
C SER A 20 -19.59 9.94 -9.47
N GLN A 21 -20.19 8.83 -9.92
CA GLN A 21 -20.87 8.70 -11.22
C GLN A 21 -22.40 8.74 -11.11
N VAL A 22 -22.98 8.72 -9.90
CA VAL A 22 -24.44 8.69 -9.70
C VAL A 22 -25.09 10.02 -10.06
N CYS A 23 -24.68 11.11 -9.41
CA CYS A 23 -25.13 12.47 -9.72
C CYS A 23 -24.09 13.53 -9.31
N ARG A 24 -24.31 14.79 -9.67
CA ARG A 24 -23.38 15.89 -9.36
C ARG A 24 -23.21 16.11 -7.85
N ASP A 25 -24.27 15.96 -7.07
CA ASP A 25 -24.23 16.17 -5.62
C ASP A 25 -23.43 15.07 -4.92
N TRP A 26 -23.63 13.81 -5.32
CA TRP A 26 -22.86 12.68 -4.78
C TRP A 26 -21.39 12.79 -5.14
N ARG A 27 -21.10 13.23 -6.38
CA ARG A 27 -19.74 13.58 -6.78
C ARG A 27 -19.15 14.66 -5.88
N ALA A 28 -19.88 15.74 -5.62
CA ALA A 28 -19.40 16.81 -4.74
C ALA A 28 -19.12 16.29 -3.31
N THR A 29 -20.01 15.50 -2.73
CA THR A 29 -19.86 14.90 -1.40
C THR A 29 -18.66 13.94 -1.32
N VAL A 30 -18.50 13.06 -2.30
CA VAL A 30 -17.39 12.10 -2.35
C VAL A 30 -16.05 12.84 -2.51
N LEU A 31 -16.02 13.88 -3.34
CA LEU A 31 -14.81 14.67 -3.57
C LEU A 31 -14.43 15.56 -2.36
N SER A 32 -15.41 15.99 -1.56
CA SER A 32 -15.15 16.76 -0.32
C SER A 32 -14.80 15.86 0.87
N THR A 33 -15.12 14.57 0.83
CA THR A 33 -14.87 13.64 1.94
C THR A 33 -13.51 12.95 1.78
N SER A 34 -12.43 13.64 2.17
CA SER A 34 -11.05 13.15 2.05
C SER A 34 -10.77 11.82 2.76
N ARG A 35 -11.50 11.50 3.84
CA ARG A 35 -11.37 10.23 4.56
C ARG A 35 -11.71 9.00 3.70
N LEU A 36 -12.55 9.14 2.68
CA LEU A 36 -12.88 8.03 1.76
C LEU A 36 -11.69 7.61 0.89
N TRP A 37 -10.77 8.54 0.65
CA TRP A 37 -9.60 8.35 -0.21
C TRP A 37 -8.35 7.91 0.56
N SER A 38 -8.43 7.84 1.90
CA SER A 38 -7.28 7.51 2.76
C SER A 38 -7.11 6.01 3.03
N SER A 39 -8.07 5.17 2.60
CA SER A 39 -7.91 3.72 2.61
C SER A 39 -7.47 3.25 1.23
N ILE A 40 -6.22 2.80 1.13
CA ILE A 40 -5.58 2.41 -0.12
C ILE A 40 -5.26 0.92 -0.05
N LYS A 41 -5.90 0.14 -0.93
CA LYS A 41 -5.64 -1.30 -1.12
C LYS A 41 -5.09 -1.51 -2.53
N LEU A 42 -3.89 -2.06 -2.63
CA LEU A 42 -3.20 -2.26 -3.89
C LEU A 42 -2.93 -3.75 -4.09
N ASN A 43 -3.38 -4.29 -5.21
CA ASN A 43 -3.11 -5.63 -5.65
C ASN A 43 -2.26 -5.58 -6.91
N PHE A 44 -0.95 -5.67 -6.71
CA PHE A 44 0.02 -5.55 -7.80
C PHE A 44 -0.15 -6.64 -8.85
N ASP A 45 -0.73 -7.80 -8.52
CA ASP A 45 -0.97 -8.87 -9.49
C ASP A 45 -1.98 -8.49 -10.58
N LEU A 46 -2.82 -7.46 -10.33
CA LEU A 46 -3.85 -7.00 -11.26
C LEU A 46 -3.36 -5.91 -12.22
N TYR A 47 -2.18 -5.32 -11.97
CA TYR A 47 -1.70 -4.18 -12.75
C TYR A 47 -1.12 -4.63 -14.08
N ARG A 48 -1.83 -4.24 -15.15
CA ARG A 48 -1.41 -4.40 -16.56
C ARG A 48 -0.78 -3.13 -17.13
N ASP A 49 -1.25 -1.96 -16.68
CA ASP A 49 -0.75 -0.64 -17.08
C ASP A 49 -0.25 0.11 -15.85
N ALA A 50 1.07 0.17 -15.69
CA ALA A 50 1.71 0.80 -14.54
C ALA A 50 1.47 2.32 -14.48
N MET A 51 1.35 2.99 -15.63
CA MET A 51 1.20 4.44 -15.71
C MET A 51 -0.21 4.87 -15.30
N ALA A 52 -1.24 4.15 -15.77
CA ALA A 52 -2.61 4.40 -15.35
C ALA A 52 -2.78 4.20 -13.83
N CYS A 53 -2.19 3.13 -13.28
CA CYS A 53 -2.20 2.88 -11.84
C CYS A 53 -1.46 3.98 -11.07
N GLN A 54 -0.34 4.48 -11.58
CA GLN A 54 0.41 5.56 -10.94
C GLN A 54 -0.40 6.85 -10.87
N TYR A 55 -1.05 7.23 -11.98
CA TYR A 55 -1.91 8.41 -12.02
C TYR A 55 -3.07 8.30 -11.02
N LEU A 56 -3.74 7.15 -10.99
CA LEU A 56 -4.83 6.91 -10.04
C LEU A 56 -4.32 6.97 -8.59
N LEU A 57 -3.20 6.34 -8.29
CA LEU A 57 -2.62 6.38 -6.95
C LEU A 57 -2.31 7.82 -6.50
N GLN A 58 -1.70 8.62 -7.37
CA GLN A 58 -1.42 10.03 -7.09
C GLN A 58 -2.71 10.81 -6.84
N MET A 59 -3.75 10.57 -7.63
CA MET A 59 -5.07 11.19 -7.43
C MET A 59 -5.66 10.83 -6.06
N TYR A 60 -5.62 9.56 -5.67
CA TYR A 60 -6.12 9.11 -4.36
C TYR A 60 -5.34 9.77 -3.22
N LEU A 61 -4.01 9.80 -3.32
CA LEU A 61 -3.16 10.47 -2.34
C LEU A 61 -3.46 11.97 -2.23
N GLN A 62 -3.66 12.66 -3.36
CA GLN A 62 -4.04 14.06 -3.37
C GLN A 62 -5.42 14.30 -2.73
N ARG A 63 -6.41 13.46 -3.04
CA ARG A 63 -7.77 13.56 -2.49
C ARG A 63 -7.85 13.23 -1.00
N SER A 64 -6.95 12.38 -0.52
CA SER A 64 -6.82 12.08 0.92
C SER A 64 -6.31 13.27 1.74
N ALA A 65 -5.82 14.33 1.09
CA ALA A 65 -5.39 15.59 1.70
C ALA A 65 -4.37 15.38 2.84
N MET A 66 -4.69 15.75 4.09
CA MET A 66 -3.83 15.54 5.26
C MET A 66 -4.29 14.38 6.15
N HIS A 67 -5.26 13.57 5.70
CA HIS A 67 -5.78 12.47 6.50
C HIS A 67 -4.78 11.34 6.65
N ASP A 68 -4.93 10.57 7.72
CA ASP A 68 -4.15 9.37 7.97
C ASP A 68 -4.48 8.26 6.97
N ILE A 69 -3.44 7.61 6.45
CA ILE A 69 -3.55 6.60 5.40
C ILE A 69 -3.51 5.19 6.03
N VAL A 70 -4.42 4.35 5.58
CA VAL A 70 -4.43 2.91 5.83
C VAL A 70 -4.05 2.21 4.54
N LEU A 71 -2.89 1.56 4.53
CA LEU A 71 -2.31 0.91 3.36
C LEU A 71 -2.43 -0.61 3.49
N SER A 72 -2.97 -1.26 2.47
CA SER A 72 -2.89 -2.71 2.30
C SER A 72 -2.30 -3.01 0.92
N LEU A 73 -1.30 -3.88 0.87
CA LEU A 73 -0.59 -4.21 -0.35
C LEU A 73 -0.48 -5.71 -0.49
N HIS A 74 -0.86 -6.21 -1.67
CA HIS A 74 -0.70 -7.60 -2.04
C HIS A 74 0.08 -7.73 -3.35
N SER A 75 1.03 -8.64 -3.39
CA SER A 75 1.74 -9.04 -4.60
C SER A 75 2.29 -10.46 -4.46
N LYS A 76 2.15 -11.29 -5.48
CA LYS A 76 2.88 -12.56 -5.59
C LYS A 76 4.22 -12.40 -6.32
N ARG A 77 4.36 -11.33 -7.10
CA ARG A 77 5.56 -10.99 -7.87
C ARG A 77 6.46 -9.99 -7.14
N GLU A 78 7.73 -9.93 -7.52
CA GLU A 78 8.65 -8.93 -7.01
C GLU A 78 8.24 -7.52 -7.46
N ILE A 79 8.15 -6.57 -6.52
CA ILE A 79 7.63 -5.21 -6.78
C ILE A 79 8.65 -4.09 -6.55
N SER A 80 9.89 -4.41 -6.17
CA SER A 80 10.88 -3.39 -5.84
C SER A 80 11.17 -2.41 -6.99
N GLY A 81 11.08 -2.88 -8.24
CA GLY A 81 11.24 -2.04 -9.43
C GLY A 81 9.98 -1.27 -9.86
N SER A 82 8.86 -1.38 -9.14
CA SER A 82 7.61 -0.73 -9.56
C SER A 82 7.63 0.77 -9.32
N HIS A 83 7.24 1.56 -10.34
CA HIS A 83 7.05 3.01 -10.24
C HIS A 83 6.01 3.45 -9.20
N LEU A 84 5.17 2.54 -8.71
CA LEU A 84 4.21 2.82 -7.64
C LEU A 84 4.88 2.91 -6.27
N ILE A 85 6.02 2.21 -6.06
CA ILE A 85 6.70 2.19 -4.77
C ILE A 85 7.17 3.60 -4.37
N PRO A 86 7.90 4.36 -5.20
CA PRO A 86 8.29 5.73 -4.85
C PRO A 86 7.09 6.62 -4.51
N VAL A 87 5.99 6.52 -5.27
CA VAL A 87 4.77 7.29 -5.03
C VAL A 87 4.13 6.94 -3.68
N LEU A 88 4.11 5.65 -3.32
CA LEU A 88 3.65 5.20 -2.01
C LEU A 88 4.53 5.77 -0.90
N LEU A 89 5.84 5.67 -1.04
CA LEU A 89 6.80 6.09 -0.01
C LEU A 89 6.73 7.60 0.29
N LEU A 90 6.40 8.43 -0.69
CA LEU A 90 6.14 9.87 -0.46
C LEU A 90 4.99 10.11 0.55
N SER A 91 4.06 9.16 0.65
CA SER A 91 2.95 9.22 1.59
C SER A 91 3.22 8.52 2.92
N ALA A 92 4.39 7.89 3.09
CA ALA A 92 4.78 7.14 4.28
C ALA A 92 4.64 7.90 5.61
N PRO A 93 4.94 9.21 5.71
CA PRO A 93 4.75 9.99 6.93
C PRO A 93 3.32 9.98 7.48
N ARG A 94 2.33 9.67 6.63
CA ARG A 94 0.90 9.67 6.95
C ARG A 94 0.35 8.26 7.20
N TRP A 95 1.18 7.23 7.09
CA TRP A 95 0.74 5.85 7.29
C TRP A 95 0.45 5.57 8.76
N THR A 96 -0.75 5.05 9.05
CA THR A 96 -1.16 4.65 10.40
C THR A 96 -1.31 3.15 10.56
N SER A 97 -1.68 2.45 9.51
CA SER A 97 -1.89 1.01 9.52
C SER A 97 -1.43 0.47 8.17
N VAL A 98 -0.41 -0.38 8.18
CA VAL A 98 0.18 -0.97 6.98
C VAL A 98 0.08 -2.48 7.07
N SER A 99 -0.50 -3.09 6.04
CA SER A 99 -0.55 -4.54 5.86
C SER A 99 0.10 -4.91 4.54
N LEU A 100 1.19 -5.67 4.58
CA LEU A 100 1.96 -6.09 3.42
C LEU A 100 1.85 -7.60 3.26
N SER A 101 1.49 -8.05 2.06
CA SER A 101 1.43 -9.44 1.66
C SER A 101 2.25 -9.57 0.38
N ILE A 102 3.58 -9.77 0.51
CA ILE A 102 4.56 -9.61 -0.58
C ILE A 102 5.66 -10.67 -0.52
N PRO A 103 6.44 -10.89 -1.60
CA PRO A 103 7.64 -11.72 -1.52
C PRO A 103 8.69 -11.08 -0.61
N TYR A 104 9.48 -11.89 0.09
CA TYR A 104 10.53 -11.42 1.01
C TYR A 104 11.48 -10.41 0.35
N ARG A 105 11.90 -10.70 -0.89
CA ARG A 105 12.77 -9.81 -1.67
C ARG A 105 12.18 -8.42 -1.87
N SER A 106 10.86 -8.26 -1.90
CA SER A 106 10.23 -6.94 -2.08
C SER A 106 10.25 -6.05 -0.85
N LEU A 107 10.60 -6.59 0.32
CA LEU A 107 10.59 -5.84 1.57
C LEU A 107 11.61 -4.69 1.56
N HIS A 108 12.76 -4.87 0.92
CA HIS A 108 13.81 -3.83 0.86
C HIS A 108 13.33 -2.54 0.19
N ALA A 109 12.33 -2.63 -0.70
CA ALA A 109 11.76 -1.48 -1.39
C ALA A 109 11.12 -0.47 -0.41
N PHE A 110 10.73 -0.93 0.79
CA PHE A 110 10.14 -0.09 1.83
C PHE A 110 11.15 0.47 2.83
N SER A 111 12.45 0.14 2.69
CA SER A 111 13.52 0.67 3.55
C SER A 111 13.63 2.20 3.49
N ALA A 112 13.24 2.82 2.37
CA ALA A 112 13.22 4.28 2.24
C ALA A 112 12.13 4.96 3.09
N ALA A 113 11.11 4.22 3.57
CA ALA A 113 10.13 4.77 4.52
C ALA A 113 10.70 4.84 5.95
N ARG A 114 11.86 4.24 6.21
CA ARG A 114 12.47 4.20 7.53
C ARG A 114 12.71 5.61 8.08
N GLY A 115 12.37 5.82 9.35
CA GLY A 115 12.47 7.13 10.01
C GLY A 115 11.31 8.10 9.70
N THR A 116 10.41 7.77 8.76
CA THR A 116 9.24 8.62 8.47
C THR A 116 7.96 8.13 9.15
N LEU A 117 7.94 6.93 9.73
CA LEU A 117 6.74 6.22 10.20
C LEU A 117 6.28 6.61 11.62
N HIS A 118 6.42 7.89 11.97
CA HIS A 118 6.09 8.41 13.30
C HIS A 118 4.61 8.30 13.69
N ARG A 119 3.68 8.15 12.71
CA ARG A 119 2.23 8.01 12.95
C ARG A 119 1.75 6.55 12.89
N MET A 120 2.65 5.62 12.63
CA MET A 120 2.32 4.22 12.38
C MET A 120 1.97 3.50 13.69
N LYS A 121 0.76 2.94 13.74
CA LYS A 121 0.23 2.22 14.91
C LYS A 121 0.17 0.72 14.71
N ARG A 122 0.05 0.28 13.45
CA ARG A 122 -0.09 -1.13 13.10
C ARG A 122 0.76 -1.48 11.89
N LEU A 123 1.55 -2.53 12.03
CA LEU A 123 2.29 -3.17 10.95
C LEU A 123 1.92 -4.65 10.93
N SER A 124 1.58 -5.16 9.75
CA SER A 124 1.40 -6.59 9.52
C SER A 124 2.13 -6.94 8.24
N ILE A 125 3.01 -7.93 8.30
CA ILE A 125 3.78 -8.40 7.14
C ILE A 125 3.55 -9.90 7.02
N THR A 126 3.17 -10.34 5.83
CA THR A 126 3.02 -11.74 5.48
C THR A 126 3.83 -11.99 4.22
N PHE A 127 4.82 -12.88 4.30
CA PHE A 127 5.61 -13.24 3.14
C PHE A 127 4.89 -14.30 2.30
N ILE A 128 4.88 -14.09 0.98
CA ILE A 128 4.31 -15.06 0.02
C ILE A 128 5.44 -15.73 -0.75
N GLY A 129 5.35 -17.06 -0.92
CA GLY A 129 6.32 -17.86 -1.67
C GLY A 129 7.48 -18.34 -0.80
N ASP A 130 8.55 -18.80 -1.44
CA ASP A 130 9.75 -19.28 -0.75
C ASP A 130 10.41 -18.13 0.01
N VAL A 131 10.18 -18.11 1.33
CA VAL A 131 11.06 -17.39 2.24
C VAL A 131 12.42 -18.08 2.08
N PRO A 132 13.52 -17.36 1.76
CA PRO A 132 14.83 -17.98 1.71
C PRO A 132 15.03 -18.71 3.04
N VAL A 133 15.27 -20.02 2.98
CA VAL A 133 15.57 -20.84 4.16
C VAL A 133 16.72 -20.13 4.85
N LEU A 134 16.43 -19.47 5.97
CA LEU A 134 17.45 -18.84 6.77
C LEU A 134 18.39 -19.97 7.20
N PRO A 135 19.69 -19.94 6.84
CA PRO A 135 20.62 -20.93 7.35
C PRO A 135 20.57 -20.87 8.88
N GLN A 136 20.50 -22.05 9.50
CA GLN A 136 20.21 -22.23 10.91
C GLN A 136 21.09 -21.35 11.82
N LEU A 137 20.39 -20.67 12.73
CA LEU A 137 20.78 -20.21 14.08
C LEU A 137 21.97 -19.25 14.34
N ASP A 138 22.89 -18.96 13.41
CA ASP A 138 24.00 -18.05 13.73
C ASP A 138 23.82 -16.60 13.22
N PHE A 139 22.72 -16.29 12.54
CA PHE A 139 22.50 -15.01 11.88
C PHE A 139 21.86 -13.90 12.75
N PHE A 140 21.56 -14.16 14.03
CA PHE A 140 21.03 -13.12 14.92
C PHE A 140 22.04 -12.00 15.25
N ALA A 141 23.31 -12.17 14.86
CA ALA A 141 24.32 -11.12 14.93
C ALA A 141 24.26 -10.11 13.76
N GLU A 142 23.62 -10.45 12.64
CA GLU A 142 23.58 -9.64 11.42
C GLU A 142 22.16 -9.45 10.86
N LEU A 143 21.11 -9.51 11.69
CA LEU A 143 19.81 -9.05 11.21
C LEU A 143 19.95 -7.59 10.77
N PRO A 144 19.62 -7.24 9.51
CA PRO A 144 19.37 -5.86 9.15
C PRO A 144 18.34 -5.35 10.15
N LYS A 145 18.64 -4.23 10.83
CA LYS A 145 17.69 -3.55 11.70
C LYS A 145 16.33 -3.60 11.01
N PRO A 146 15.28 -4.10 11.67
CA PRO A 146 14.04 -4.38 10.98
C PRO A 146 13.62 -3.08 10.27
N ILE A 147 13.25 -3.25 9.00
CA ILE A 147 13.04 -2.19 8.02
C ILE A 147 12.08 -1.09 8.52
N PHE A 148 11.30 -1.41 9.56
CA PHE A 148 10.29 -0.57 10.19
C PHE A 148 10.55 -0.21 11.65
N ASP A 149 11.70 -0.55 12.25
CA ASP A 149 12.01 -0.04 13.59
C ASP A 149 12.32 1.46 13.53
N ALA A 150 11.57 2.19 14.36
CA ALA A 150 11.69 3.61 14.63
C ALA A 150 13.02 3.95 15.32
#